data_AF-A0A2A9M976-F1
#
_entry.id   AF-A0A2A9M976-F1
#
_cell.length_a   1.000
_cell.length_b   1.000
_cell.length_c   1.000
_cell.angle_alpha   90.00
_cell.angle_beta   90.00
_cell.angle_gamma   90.00
#
_symmetry.space_group_name_H-M   'P 1'
#
loop_
_entity.id
_entity.type
_entity.pdbx_description
1 polymer ?
#
loop_
_entity_poly.entity_id
_entity_poly.type
_entity_poly.pdbx_seq_one_letter_code
_entity_poly.pdbx_strand_id
1 'polypeptide(L)'
;MANSGIACSLGCFPQRSMLALVVLLAFSSSCTIVFSESVSPEDSTPPADYLHIIEKEGIKTSQKQEVWLQAAQSFALVDKTDEGLEIKPTSWTTTGYAYVDSECKLDKTVTMGSLFPKASGDRWSTTGPLEKKTAGVKHIYKFVTPPADQLDGEFVSFCLVVQDKIAPKVLGEPSTEATKPGLTLIIHASATRATVGLAMASVLSSLWFLSA
;
A
#
# COMPACT_ATOMS: atom_id res chain seq x y z
N MET A 1 -26.72 75.59 47.72
CA MET A 1 -25.58 75.63 46.77
C MET A 1 -25.50 74.25 46.13
N ALA A 2 -26.12 74.07 44.95
CA ALA A 2 -25.47 73.85 43.64
C ALA A 2 -24.61 72.56 43.57
N ASN A 3 -24.64 71.70 42.56
CA ASN A 3 -25.56 71.32 41.48
C ASN A 3 -24.96 70.02 40.89
N SER A 4 -25.80 69.10 40.38
CA SER A 4 -25.63 68.07 39.32
C SER A 4 -24.22 67.84 38.72
N GLY A 5 -23.69 66.62 38.46
CA GLY A 5 -24.30 65.44 37.82
C GLY A 5 -23.91 65.34 36.32
N ILE A 6 -23.70 64.10 35.81
CA ILE A 6 -23.76 63.65 34.39
C ILE A 6 -22.47 63.85 33.55
N ALA A 7 -22.01 62.98 32.63
CA ALA A 7 -22.15 61.56 32.29
C ALA A 7 -21.23 61.24 31.07
N CYS A 8 -21.15 59.94 30.76
CA CYS A 8 -21.00 59.32 29.44
C CYS A 8 -19.62 58.99 28.84
N SER A 9 -19.66 57.81 28.24
CA SER A 9 -18.65 56.85 27.81
C SER A 9 -18.68 56.65 26.29
N LEU A 10 -17.71 55.85 25.79
CA LEU A 10 -17.69 55.09 24.51
C LEU A 10 -17.05 55.75 23.28
N GLY A 11 -16.01 55.07 22.75
CA GLY A 11 -16.15 54.32 21.49
C GLY A 11 -15.45 54.80 20.21
N CYS A 12 -14.49 53.97 19.75
CA CYS A 12 -14.25 53.46 18.37
C CYS A 12 -13.87 54.33 17.13
N PHE A 13 -12.70 53.99 16.54
CA PHE A 13 -12.27 53.90 15.10
C PHE A 13 -12.41 55.14 14.17
N PRO A 14 -11.86 55.19 12.91
CA PRO A 14 -11.09 54.23 12.07
C PRO A 14 -9.78 54.80 11.43
N GLN A 15 -8.79 54.00 10.98
CA GLN A 15 -8.62 53.29 9.68
C GLN A 15 -8.65 54.16 8.39
N ARG A 16 -7.45 54.43 7.81
CA ARG A 16 -7.07 54.81 6.41
C ARG A 16 -5.63 55.35 6.48
N SER A 17 -4.64 55.13 5.62
CA SER A 17 -4.49 54.62 4.27
C SER A 17 -3.01 54.25 4.08
N MET A 18 -2.68 53.22 3.31
CA MET A 18 -1.55 53.29 2.35
C MET A 18 -1.80 52.32 1.20
N LEU A 19 -2.22 52.89 0.08
CA LEU A 19 -2.15 52.31 -1.25
C LEU A 19 -0.73 52.53 -1.78
N ALA A 20 -0.02 51.47 -2.16
CA ALA A 20 1.13 51.57 -3.05
C ALA A 20 1.29 50.30 -3.89
N LEU A 21 0.88 50.46 -5.15
CA LEU A 21 1.42 49.86 -6.38
C LEU A 21 1.51 48.33 -6.53
N VAL A 22 0.53 47.81 -7.27
CA VAL A 22 0.60 46.59 -8.08
C VAL A 22 1.40 46.89 -9.35
N VAL A 23 2.51 46.19 -9.60
CA VAL A 23 3.11 46.07 -10.94
C VAL A 23 3.47 44.60 -11.18
N LEU A 24 2.87 44.07 -12.25
CA LEU A 24 3.03 42.73 -12.78
C LEU A 24 4.48 42.40 -13.14
N LEU A 25 4.96 41.22 -12.71
CA LEU A 25 5.90 40.42 -13.48
C LEU A 25 5.45 38.95 -13.43
N ALA A 26 4.58 38.61 -14.37
CA ALA A 26 4.31 37.24 -14.75
C ALA A 26 5.54 36.69 -15.48
N PHE A 27 6.48 36.08 -14.75
CA PHE A 27 7.43 35.15 -15.35
C PHE A 27 6.72 33.81 -15.50
N SER A 28 6.01 33.66 -16.62
CA SER A 28 5.58 32.37 -17.14
C SER A 28 6.82 31.57 -17.51
N SER A 29 7.42 30.91 -16.53
CA SER A 29 8.44 29.89 -16.77
C SER A 29 7.72 28.68 -17.31
N SER A 30 7.63 28.60 -18.63
CA SER A 30 7.18 27.43 -19.38
C SER A 30 8.12 26.27 -19.07
N CYS A 31 7.89 25.60 -17.94
CA CYS A 31 8.44 24.28 -17.70
C CYS A 31 7.73 23.38 -18.70
N THR A 32 8.36 23.13 -19.84
CA THR A 32 8.01 22.05 -20.73
C THR A 32 8.09 20.79 -19.89
N ILE A 33 6.95 20.37 -19.35
CA ILE A 33 6.77 19.00 -18.88
C ILE A 33 7.02 18.18 -20.12
N VAL A 34 8.22 17.59 -20.21
CA VAL A 34 8.47 16.48 -21.09
C VAL A 34 7.49 15.42 -20.60
N PHE A 35 6.34 15.34 -21.27
CA PHE A 35 5.49 14.18 -21.19
C PHE A 35 6.38 13.05 -21.69
N SER A 36 6.97 12.29 -20.76
CA SER A 36 7.38 10.94 -21.07
C SER A 36 6.13 10.27 -21.60
N GLU A 37 6.13 10.03 -22.90
CA GLU A 37 5.19 9.16 -23.57
C GLU A 37 5.19 7.85 -22.81
N SER A 38 4.20 7.67 -21.95
CA SER A 38 3.94 6.37 -21.35
C SER A 38 3.49 5.50 -22.52
N VAL A 39 4.44 4.73 -23.05
CA VAL A 39 4.13 3.59 -23.91
C VAL A 39 3.28 2.67 -23.05
N SER A 40 1.97 2.83 -23.17
CA SER A 40 0.99 1.91 -22.64
C SER A 40 0.96 0.73 -23.60
N PRO A 41 1.41 -0.47 -23.21
CA PRO A 41 1.13 -1.65 -24.00
C PRO A 41 -0.36 -1.94 -23.83
N GLU A 42 -1.12 -1.52 -24.83
CA GLU A 42 -2.49 -1.98 -25.06
C GLU A 42 -2.44 -3.50 -25.27
N ASP A 43 -2.74 -4.24 -24.19
CA ASP A 43 -3.54 -5.45 -24.22
C ASP A 43 -3.84 -5.93 -22.78
N SER A 44 -5.08 -5.66 -22.36
CA SER A 44 -5.83 -6.31 -21.27
C SER A 44 -5.17 -6.38 -19.88
N THR A 45 -5.61 -5.47 -19.01
CA THR A 45 -5.40 -5.37 -17.54
C THR A 45 -4.40 -4.29 -17.15
N PRO A 46 -4.82 -3.24 -16.40
CA PRO A 46 -3.89 -2.22 -15.92
C PRO A 46 -2.79 -2.83 -15.04
N PRO A 47 -1.57 -2.26 -15.05
CA PRO A 47 -0.50 -2.68 -14.15
C PRO A 47 -1.01 -2.62 -12.71
N ALA A 48 -0.57 -3.56 -11.86
CA ALA A 48 -1.01 -3.57 -10.48
C ALA A 48 -0.56 -2.29 -9.76
N ASP A 49 -1.36 -1.80 -8.82
CA ASP A 49 -1.04 -0.59 -8.05
C ASP A 49 0.21 -0.79 -7.18
N TYR A 50 0.43 -2.02 -6.73
CA TYR A 50 1.60 -2.43 -5.94
C TYR A 50 2.21 -3.73 -6.48
N LEU A 51 3.54 -3.84 -6.37
CA LEU A 51 4.30 -4.97 -6.88
C LEU A 51 5.32 -5.45 -5.84
N HIS A 52 5.40 -6.77 -5.65
CA HIS A 52 6.53 -7.40 -4.98
C HIS A 52 7.14 -8.44 -5.92
N ILE A 53 8.45 -8.37 -6.14
CA ILE A 53 9.16 -9.28 -7.04
C ILE A 53 10.03 -10.20 -6.21
N ILE A 54 9.83 -11.51 -6.36
CA ILE A 54 10.77 -12.52 -5.86
C ILE A 54 11.72 -12.82 -7.01
N GLU A 55 12.97 -12.39 -6.84
CA GLU A 55 14.02 -12.58 -7.82
C GLU A 55 14.41 -14.06 -7.93
N LYS A 56 15.20 -14.37 -8.96
CA LYS A 56 15.58 -15.74 -9.32
C LYS A 56 16.19 -16.51 -8.15
N GLU A 57 16.90 -15.81 -7.27
CA GLU A 57 17.57 -16.39 -6.10
C GLU A 57 16.58 -16.88 -5.02
N GLY A 58 15.29 -16.53 -5.10
CA GLY A 58 14.28 -16.92 -4.12
C GLY A 58 14.34 -16.13 -2.82
N ILE A 59 13.68 -16.65 -1.78
CA ILE A 59 13.55 -16.00 -0.48
C ILE A 59 14.68 -16.44 0.45
N LYS A 60 15.72 -15.61 0.56
CA LYS A 60 16.90 -15.93 1.40
C LYS A 60 16.67 -15.79 2.90
N THR A 61 15.82 -14.85 3.30
CA THR A 61 15.55 -14.53 4.70
C THR A 61 14.06 -14.37 4.92
N SER A 62 13.55 -14.83 6.06
CA SER A 62 12.15 -14.61 6.42
C SER A 62 11.86 -13.11 6.53
N GLN A 63 10.80 -12.67 5.87
CA GLN A 63 10.43 -11.27 5.83
C GLN A 63 8.91 -11.10 5.85
N LYS A 64 8.45 -9.91 6.25
CA LYS A 64 7.04 -9.52 6.21
C LYS A 64 6.86 -8.40 5.19
N GLN A 65 5.81 -8.50 4.38
CA GLN A 65 5.37 -7.44 3.48
C GLN A 65 3.93 -7.10 3.82
N GLU A 66 3.71 -5.87 4.29
CA GLU A 66 2.37 -5.32 4.46
C GLU A 66 1.97 -4.53 3.21
N VAL A 67 0.74 -4.73 2.75
CA VAL A 67 0.18 -4.05 1.58
C VAL A 67 -1.18 -3.49 1.94
N TRP A 68 -1.36 -2.19 1.73
CA TRP A 68 -2.57 -1.47 2.04
C TRP A 68 -3.28 -1.09 0.74
N LEU A 69 -4.43 -1.71 0.50
CA LEU A 69 -5.21 -1.58 -0.71
C LEU A 69 -6.54 -0.89 -0.41
N GLN A 70 -6.88 0.07 -1.26
CA GLN A 70 -8.20 0.69 -1.32
C GLN A 70 -9.08 -0.09 -2.29
N ALA A 71 -10.37 0.23 -2.31
CA ALA A 71 -11.33 -0.30 -3.29
C ALA A 71 -10.80 -0.30 -4.73
N ALA A 72 -11.03 -1.40 -5.44
CA ALA A 72 -10.58 -1.65 -6.82
C ALA A 72 -9.06 -1.57 -7.06
N GLN A 73 -8.23 -1.40 -6.02
CA GLN A 73 -6.77 -1.50 -6.15
C GLN A 73 -6.31 -2.95 -6.17
N SER A 74 -5.10 -3.14 -6.68
CA SER A 74 -4.51 -4.42 -6.95
C SER A 74 -3.07 -4.51 -6.51
N PHE A 75 -2.69 -5.73 -6.11
CA PHE A 75 -1.33 -6.11 -5.76
C PHE A 75 -0.89 -7.26 -6.66
N ALA A 76 0.36 -7.27 -7.10
CA ALA A 76 0.94 -8.38 -7.83
C ALA A 76 2.21 -8.90 -7.14
N LEU A 77 2.26 -10.22 -6.95
CA LEU A 77 3.47 -10.96 -6.62
C LEU A 77 4.04 -11.56 -7.90
N VAL A 78 5.25 -11.15 -8.25
CA VAL A 78 5.96 -11.63 -9.44
C VAL A 78 6.97 -12.68 -9.04
N ASP A 79 6.81 -13.87 -9.59
CA ASP A 79 7.71 -15.00 -9.40
C ASP A 79 8.70 -15.08 -10.56
N LYS A 80 9.98 -14.88 -10.27
CA LYS A 80 11.10 -15.14 -11.18
C LYS A 80 11.95 -16.33 -10.76
N THR A 81 11.55 -17.05 -9.71
CA THR A 81 12.30 -18.20 -9.20
C THR A 81 12.34 -19.32 -10.24
N ASP A 82 13.39 -20.14 -10.23
CA ASP A 82 13.50 -21.25 -11.20
C ASP A 82 12.50 -22.37 -10.92
N GLU A 83 12.27 -22.68 -9.63
CA GLU A 83 11.44 -23.80 -9.15
C GLU A 83 9.98 -23.41 -8.89
N GLY A 84 9.70 -22.10 -8.86
CA GLY A 84 8.40 -21.53 -8.55
C GLY A 84 8.13 -21.39 -7.05
N LEU A 85 7.00 -20.75 -6.74
CA LEU A 85 6.58 -20.49 -5.36
C LEU A 85 5.53 -21.47 -4.85
N GLU A 86 5.63 -21.80 -3.57
CA GLU A 86 4.59 -22.44 -2.76
C GLU A 86 3.89 -21.36 -1.93
N ILE A 87 2.60 -21.17 -2.15
CA ILE A 87 1.78 -20.20 -1.41
C ILE A 87 0.84 -20.97 -0.47
N LYS A 88 0.84 -20.57 0.80
CA LYS A 88 0.01 -21.13 1.87
C LYS A 88 -1.02 -20.11 2.35
N PRO A 89 -2.24 -20.56 2.70
CA PRO A 89 -2.70 -21.97 2.71
C PRO A 89 -2.79 -22.55 1.29
N THR A 90 -2.81 -23.88 1.11
CA THR A 90 -2.81 -24.50 -0.23
C THR A 90 -3.95 -23.99 -1.13
N SER A 91 -5.09 -23.65 -0.53
CA SER A 91 -6.24 -22.98 -1.16
C SER A 91 -6.13 -21.45 -1.17
N TRP A 92 -4.93 -20.89 -1.35
CA TRP A 92 -4.65 -19.45 -1.18
C TRP A 92 -5.48 -18.52 -2.09
N THR A 93 -6.00 -19.02 -3.22
CA THR A 93 -6.86 -18.24 -4.12
C THR A 93 -8.24 -17.96 -3.53
N THR A 94 -8.71 -18.81 -2.62
CA THR A 94 -10.04 -18.73 -2.00
C THR A 94 -9.99 -18.55 -0.48
N THR A 95 -8.81 -18.70 0.13
CA THR A 95 -8.60 -18.63 1.58
C THR A 95 -7.30 -17.92 1.93
N GLY A 96 -7.26 -17.29 3.10
CA GLY A 96 -6.04 -16.75 3.71
C GLY A 96 -5.92 -17.18 5.16
N TYR A 97 -4.79 -16.90 5.79
CA TYR A 97 -4.67 -16.99 7.25
C TYR A 97 -5.28 -15.76 7.91
N ALA A 98 -5.90 -15.95 9.07
CA ALA A 98 -6.46 -14.84 9.84
C ALA A 98 -5.34 -13.91 10.32
N TYR A 99 -5.52 -12.59 10.15
CA TYR A 99 -4.65 -11.58 10.74
C TYR A 99 -5.36 -10.94 11.94
N VAL A 100 -4.88 -11.22 13.15
CA VAL A 100 -5.50 -10.79 14.42
C VAL A 100 -4.39 -10.34 15.35
N ASP A 101 -4.60 -9.22 16.05
CA ASP A 101 -3.63 -8.64 17.00
C ASP A 101 -2.23 -8.44 16.38
N SER A 102 -2.20 -7.94 15.15
CA SER A 102 -0.97 -7.72 14.37
C SER A 102 -0.17 -9.00 14.03
N GLU A 103 -0.80 -10.17 14.11
CA GLU A 103 -0.18 -11.46 13.85
C GLU A 103 -0.98 -12.32 12.87
N CYS A 104 -0.26 -13.07 12.02
CA CYS A 104 -0.84 -14.10 11.16
C CYS A 104 -1.02 -15.40 11.95
N LYS A 105 -2.26 -15.82 12.16
CA LYS A 105 -2.60 -17.06 12.86
C LYS A 105 -2.60 -18.23 11.87
N LEU A 106 -1.47 -18.95 11.78
CA LEU A 106 -1.25 -20.01 10.78
C LEU A 106 -2.10 -21.28 11.00
N ASP A 107 -2.74 -21.39 12.15
CA ASP A 107 -3.69 -22.43 12.55
C ASP A 107 -5.15 -22.08 12.20
N LYS A 108 -5.42 -20.83 11.79
CA LYS A 108 -6.76 -20.33 11.51
C LYS A 108 -6.86 -19.72 10.11
N THR A 109 -7.76 -20.26 9.30
CA THR A 109 -8.05 -19.74 7.96
C THR A 109 -9.33 -18.91 7.93
N VAL A 110 -9.39 -18.00 6.96
CA VAL A 110 -10.55 -17.17 6.60
C VAL A 110 -10.79 -17.32 5.10
N THR A 111 -12.06 -17.34 4.67
CA THR A 111 -12.40 -17.46 3.25
C THR A 111 -12.53 -16.08 2.62
N MET A 112 -12.17 -15.94 1.34
CA MET A 112 -12.37 -14.68 0.62
C MET A 112 -13.84 -14.25 0.61
N GLY A 113 -14.77 -15.21 0.54
CA GLY A 113 -16.21 -14.93 0.65
C GLY A 113 -16.64 -14.41 2.03
N SER A 114 -15.99 -14.82 3.12
CA SER A 114 -16.25 -14.25 4.45
C SER A 114 -15.66 -12.85 4.63
N LEU A 115 -14.50 -12.58 4.01
CA LEU A 115 -13.86 -11.26 4.05
C LEU A 115 -14.54 -10.25 3.13
N PHE A 116 -15.13 -10.73 2.03
CA PHE A 116 -15.77 -9.89 1.01
C PHE A 116 -17.15 -10.46 0.65
N PRO A 117 -18.14 -10.41 1.57
CA PRO A 117 -19.42 -11.10 1.41
C PRO A 117 -20.27 -10.60 0.23
N LYS A 118 -20.07 -9.34 -0.16
CA LYS A 118 -20.75 -8.72 -1.31
C LYS A 118 -20.00 -8.87 -2.62
N ALA A 119 -18.75 -9.33 -2.59
CA ALA A 119 -17.95 -9.47 -3.80
C ALA A 119 -18.29 -10.76 -4.53
N SER A 120 -18.52 -10.65 -5.85
CA SER A 120 -18.75 -11.79 -6.72
C SER A 120 -17.50 -12.10 -7.55
N GLY A 121 -17.13 -13.38 -7.64
CA GLY A 121 -16.03 -13.87 -8.47
C GLY A 121 -14.66 -13.81 -7.79
N ASP A 122 -13.68 -14.47 -8.40
CA ASP A 122 -12.35 -14.67 -7.82
C ASP A 122 -11.61 -13.34 -7.63
N ARG A 123 -10.92 -13.21 -6.49
CA ARG A 123 -10.10 -12.04 -6.16
C ARG A 123 -8.66 -12.19 -6.61
N TRP A 124 -8.24 -13.43 -6.81
CA TRP A 124 -6.91 -13.78 -7.28
C TRP A 124 -6.96 -14.26 -8.72
N SER A 125 -6.05 -13.76 -9.54
CA SER A 125 -5.76 -14.32 -10.85
C SER A 125 -4.29 -14.75 -10.90
N THR A 126 -4.04 -15.83 -11.64
CA THR A 126 -2.67 -16.29 -11.93
C THR A 126 -2.47 -16.23 -13.42
N THR A 127 -1.46 -15.48 -13.84
CA THR A 127 -1.01 -15.50 -15.23
C THR A 127 0.26 -16.33 -15.29
N GLY A 128 0.28 -17.32 -16.20
CA GLY A 128 1.48 -18.09 -16.55
C GLY A 128 2.54 -17.21 -17.21
N PRO A 129 3.66 -17.79 -17.69
CA PRO A 129 4.74 -16.99 -18.25
C PRO A 129 4.18 -16.08 -19.34
N LEU A 130 4.33 -14.77 -19.14
CA LEU A 130 3.94 -13.77 -20.13
C LEU A 130 4.77 -14.08 -21.37
N GLU A 131 4.15 -14.68 -22.40
CA GLU A 131 4.89 -15.06 -23.60
C GLU A 131 5.64 -13.84 -24.14
N LYS A 132 6.98 -13.95 -24.13
CA LYS A 132 7.94 -13.15 -24.90
C LYS A 132 8.20 -11.68 -24.51
N LYS A 133 7.66 -11.10 -23.42
CA LYS A 133 7.93 -9.67 -23.12
C LYS A 133 8.60 -9.33 -21.79
N THR A 134 8.64 -10.23 -20.81
CA THR A 134 9.31 -9.94 -19.52
C THR A 134 10.28 -11.05 -19.18
N ALA A 135 11.56 -10.83 -19.48
CA ALA A 135 12.62 -11.83 -19.29
C ALA A 135 12.61 -12.36 -17.84
N GLY A 136 12.51 -13.68 -17.69
CA GLY A 136 12.64 -14.38 -16.41
C GLY A 136 11.39 -14.46 -15.53
N VAL A 137 10.25 -13.87 -15.91
CA VAL A 137 8.99 -14.02 -15.13
C VAL A 137 8.35 -15.37 -15.41
N LYS A 138 8.13 -16.16 -14.35
CA LYS A 138 7.43 -17.46 -14.41
C LYS A 138 5.94 -17.31 -14.19
N HIS A 139 5.56 -16.62 -13.11
CA HIS A 139 4.18 -16.42 -12.72
C HIS A 139 3.93 -15.02 -12.19
N ILE A 140 2.72 -14.52 -12.41
CA ILE A 140 2.21 -13.32 -11.75
C ILE A 140 0.94 -13.71 -11.00
N TYR A 141 0.96 -13.55 -9.68
CA TYR A 141 -0.19 -13.73 -8.80
C TYR A 141 -0.76 -12.36 -8.49
N LYS A 142 -1.92 -12.03 -9.05
CA LYS A 142 -2.55 -10.72 -8.89
C LYS A 142 -3.77 -10.83 -7.98
N PHE A 143 -3.80 -10.02 -6.93
CA PHE A 143 -4.97 -9.80 -6.09
C PHE A 143 -5.63 -8.48 -6.48
N VAL A 144 -6.96 -8.47 -6.53
CA VAL A 144 -7.75 -7.26 -6.76
C VAL A 144 -8.81 -7.14 -5.66
N THR A 145 -8.79 -6.01 -4.97
CA THR A 145 -9.83 -5.68 -3.98
C THR A 145 -11.17 -5.44 -4.67
N PRO A 146 -12.30 -5.77 -4.02
CA PRO A 146 -13.61 -5.40 -4.52
C PRO A 146 -13.76 -3.88 -4.73
N PRO A 147 -14.65 -3.45 -5.64
CA PRO A 147 -15.11 -2.07 -5.71
C PRO A 147 -15.74 -1.60 -4.39
N ALA A 148 -15.84 -0.27 -4.21
CA ALA A 148 -16.18 0.32 -2.93
C ALA A 148 -17.60 -0.02 -2.44
N ASP A 149 -18.55 -0.22 -3.36
CA ASP A 149 -19.93 -0.65 -3.07
C ASP A 149 -20.04 -2.11 -2.60
N GLN A 150 -18.99 -2.90 -2.82
CA GLN A 150 -18.84 -4.29 -2.37
C GLN A 150 -17.97 -4.44 -1.12
N LEU A 151 -17.42 -3.33 -0.62
CA LEU A 151 -16.73 -3.27 0.66
C LEU A 151 -17.70 -2.64 1.66
N ASP A 152 -18.09 -3.37 2.71
CA ASP A 152 -19.10 -2.94 3.69
C ASP A 152 -18.66 -1.78 4.61
N GLY A 153 -17.72 -0.96 4.15
CA GLY A 153 -17.00 0.03 4.97
C GLY A 153 -16.02 -0.61 5.96
N GLU A 154 -16.03 -1.94 6.09
CA GLU A 154 -15.15 -2.67 6.99
C GLU A 154 -13.72 -2.78 6.43
N PHE A 155 -12.77 -2.64 7.36
CA PHE A 155 -11.37 -2.92 7.11
C PHE A 155 -11.14 -4.41 7.29
N VAL A 156 -10.63 -5.08 6.26
CA VAL A 156 -10.34 -6.51 6.31
C VAL A 156 -8.87 -6.77 6.14
N SER A 157 -8.38 -7.80 6.81
CA SER A 157 -6.97 -8.19 6.76
C SER A 157 -6.80 -9.69 6.78
N PHE A 158 -5.85 -10.18 6.00
CA PHE A 158 -5.48 -11.59 5.97
C PHE A 158 -4.02 -11.75 5.56
N CYS A 159 -3.47 -12.94 5.80
CA CYS A 159 -2.11 -13.27 5.42
C CYS A 159 -2.03 -14.42 4.43
N LEU A 160 -0.95 -14.42 3.66
CA LEU A 160 -0.43 -15.57 2.94
C LEU A 160 1.03 -15.80 3.34
N VAL A 161 1.46 -17.05 3.31
CA VAL A 161 2.87 -17.41 3.49
C VAL A 161 3.40 -17.92 2.16
N VAL A 162 4.43 -17.27 1.64
CA VAL A 162 5.07 -17.58 0.37
C VAL A 162 6.45 -18.16 0.65
N GLN A 163 6.75 -19.30 0.07
CA GLN A 163 8.03 -20.00 0.22
C GLN A 163 8.51 -20.46 -1.16
N ASP A 164 9.83 -20.64 -1.32
CA ASP A 164 10.36 -21.29 -2.51
C ASP A 164 9.92 -22.75 -2.53
N LYS A 165 9.47 -23.26 -3.68
CA LYS A 165 9.31 -24.71 -3.87
C LYS A 165 10.68 -25.36 -3.76
N ILE A 166 10.78 -26.45 -3.01
CA ILE A 166 12.00 -27.26 -3.08
C ILE A 166 11.91 -28.14 -4.32
N ALA A 167 12.96 -28.14 -5.15
CA ALA A 167 13.18 -29.21 -6.09
C ALA A 167 13.19 -30.58 -5.34
N PRO A 168 12.67 -31.66 -5.92
CA PRO A 168 12.77 -32.98 -5.31
C PRO A 168 14.24 -33.33 -5.04
N LYS A 169 14.65 -33.35 -3.77
CA LYS A 169 16.00 -33.84 -3.40
C LYS A 169 16.08 -35.33 -3.74
N VAL A 170 17.12 -35.71 -4.48
CA VAL A 170 17.51 -37.11 -4.66
C VAL A 170 17.73 -37.73 -3.27
N LEU A 171 17.14 -38.92 -3.09
CA LEU A 171 17.01 -39.70 -1.85
C LEU A 171 18.31 -39.70 -1.00
N GLY A 172 18.28 -39.18 0.23
CA GLY A 172 19.39 -39.44 1.17
C GLY A 172 19.61 -38.53 2.38
N GLU A 173 19.02 -37.34 2.50
CA GLU A 173 19.26 -36.48 3.66
C GLU A 173 18.03 -36.37 4.60
N PRO A 174 18.20 -36.62 5.92
CA PRO A 174 17.16 -36.33 6.89
C PRO A 174 16.98 -34.81 7.01
N SER A 175 15.88 -34.31 6.44
CA SER A 175 15.45 -32.93 6.60
C SER A 175 14.95 -32.72 8.02
N THR A 176 15.81 -32.27 8.92
CA THR A 176 15.36 -31.61 10.15
C THR A 176 14.45 -30.45 9.75
N GLU A 177 13.25 -30.37 10.32
CA GLU A 177 12.21 -29.37 10.04
C GLU A 177 12.67 -27.97 10.50
N ALA A 178 13.70 -27.43 9.87
CA ALA A 178 14.06 -26.03 9.99
C ALA A 178 12.98 -25.22 9.28
N THR A 179 12.37 -24.27 9.99
CA THR A 179 11.41 -23.32 9.42
C THR A 179 12.05 -22.66 8.20
N LYS A 180 11.58 -23.02 7.00
CA LYS A 180 12.11 -22.46 5.76
C LYS A 180 11.93 -20.94 5.76
N PRO A 181 12.91 -20.18 5.22
CA PRO A 181 12.70 -18.76 4.99
C PRO A 181 11.47 -18.57 4.10
N GLY A 182 10.68 -17.55 4.42
CA GLY A 182 9.44 -17.28 3.71
C GLY A 182 9.03 -15.81 3.82
N LEU A 183 8.27 -15.38 2.83
CA LEU A 183 7.62 -14.08 2.81
C LEU A 183 6.23 -14.24 3.42
N THR A 184 5.98 -13.55 4.53
CA THR A 184 4.61 -13.37 5.05
C THR A 184 4.03 -12.13 4.39
N LEU A 185 3.09 -12.34 3.47
CA LEU A 185 2.36 -11.27 2.80
C LEU A 185 1.10 -10.96 3.59
N ILE A 186 0.94 -9.73 4.06
CA ILE A 186 -0.21 -9.26 4.83
C ILE A 186 -0.94 -8.25 3.93
N ILE A 187 -2.20 -8.55 3.63
CA ILE A 187 -3.03 -7.68 2.78
C ILE A 187 -4.09 -7.03 3.66
N HIS A 188 -4.12 -5.72 3.62
CA HIS A 188 -5.13 -4.87 4.23
C HIS A 188 -6.00 -4.28 3.12
N ALA A 189 -7.32 -4.45 3.20
CA ALA A 189 -8.26 -3.91 2.20
C ALA A 189 -9.34 -3.07 2.87
N SER A 190 -9.68 -1.93 2.26
CA SER A 190 -10.67 -1.00 2.79
C SER A 190 -11.38 -0.16 1.73
N ALA A 191 -12.61 0.26 2.02
CA ALA A 191 -13.42 1.07 1.11
C ALA A 191 -12.90 2.52 0.96
N THR A 192 -12.18 3.04 1.97
CA THR A 192 -11.69 4.43 2.01
C THR A 192 -10.20 4.47 2.31
N ARG A 193 -9.51 5.56 1.92
CA ARG A 193 -8.17 5.84 2.43
C ARG A 193 -8.33 6.01 3.94
N ALA A 194 -7.98 5.02 4.74
CA ALA A 194 -7.66 5.30 6.13
C ALA A 194 -6.50 6.30 6.05
N THR A 195 -6.77 7.58 6.30
CA THR A 195 -5.75 8.55 6.63
C THR A 195 -5.19 8.11 7.97
N VAL A 196 -4.34 7.07 7.95
CA VAL A 196 -3.49 6.73 9.08
C VAL A 196 -2.53 7.91 9.18
N GLY A 197 -2.90 8.86 10.02
CA GLY A 197 -2.09 10.03 10.32
C GLY A 197 -0.78 9.59 10.92
N LEU A 198 0.24 9.48 10.08
CA LEU A 198 1.63 9.57 10.51
C LEU A 198 1.82 10.98 11.07
N ALA A 199 1.54 11.13 12.35
CA ALA A 199 2.02 12.25 13.15
C ALA A 199 3.55 12.12 13.21
N MET A 200 4.22 12.63 12.18
CA MET A 200 5.66 12.86 12.20
C MET A 200 5.90 13.97 13.23
N ALA A 201 6.20 13.58 14.47
CA ALA A 201 6.76 14.47 15.47
C ALA A 201 8.12 14.94 14.94
N SER A 202 8.14 16.12 14.32
CA SER A 202 9.35 16.85 13.98
C SER A 202 10.03 17.30 15.26
N VAL A 203 10.87 16.43 15.82
CA VAL A 203 11.92 16.81 16.76
C VAL A 203 12.96 17.60 15.97
N LEU A 204 12.71 18.90 15.78
CA LEU A 204 13.76 19.82 15.38
C LEU A 204 14.62 20.12 16.60
N SER A 205 15.71 19.35 16.70
CA SER A 205 16.91 19.67 17.46
C SER A 205 17.30 21.12 17.22
N SER A 206 16.96 22.01 18.15
CA SER A 206 17.57 23.33 18.26
C SER A 206 18.81 23.20 19.13
N LEU A 207 19.86 22.68 18.51
CA LEU A 207 21.21 22.73 19.05
C LEU A 207 22.14 23.16 17.91
N TRP A 208 22.95 24.18 18.22
CA TRP A 208 24.07 24.72 17.45
C TRP A 208 23.74 25.79 16.40
N PHE A 209 23.59 27.04 16.85
CA PHE A 209 24.44 28.09 16.29
C PHE A 209 25.33 28.64 17.42
N LEU A 210 26.60 28.27 17.31
CA LEU A 210 27.73 28.86 18.02
C LEU A 210 28.10 30.20 17.35
N SER A 211 28.71 31.08 18.15
CA SER A 211 29.67 32.11 17.74
C SER A 211 29.16 33.44 17.18
N ALA A 212 29.01 34.43 18.08
CA ALA A 212 29.71 35.73 18.02
C ALA A 212 29.57 36.45 19.37
#